data_AF-A0A6C0J1G9-F1
#
_entry.id   AF-A0A6C0J1G9-F1
#
_cell.length_a   1.000
_cell.length_b   1.000
_cell.length_c   1.000
_cell.angle_alpha   90.00
_cell.angle_beta   90.00
_cell.angle_gamma   90.00
#
_symmetry.space_group_name_H-M   'P 1'
#
loop_
_entity.id
_entity.type
_entity.pdbx_description
1 polymer ?
#
loop_
_entity_poly.entity_id
_entity_poly.type
_entity_poly.pdbx_seq_one_letter_code
_entity_poly.pdbx_strand_id
1 'polypeptide(L)'
;MSLLTELEIKTKIPFYVFWKHIIPYTYLLQPKILLHDIRNYVEDMKLIQNIMYCPIFKFFLLLDLLSYHNYSILHCKVEPKLQQLLQRNLLLKNKNNDYLCKYVKQMCSNNNRKRNTNFLWGLMRPNERNTFINEFLLLDE
;
A
#
# COMPACT_ATOMS: atom_id res chain seq x y z
N MET A 1 11.59 27.70 20.23
CA MET A 1 10.35 26.93 19.99
C MET A 1 10.68 25.46 20.15
N SER A 2 10.02 24.74 21.05
CA SER A 2 10.27 23.30 21.21
C SER A 2 9.68 22.53 20.01
N LEU A 3 10.27 21.40 19.64
CA LEU A 3 9.76 20.49 18.59
C LEU A 3 8.28 20.12 18.82
N LEU A 4 7.87 20.02 20.08
CA LEU A 4 6.50 19.66 20.46
C LEU A 4 5.50 20.79 20.21
N THR A 5 5.87 22.04 20.51
CA THR A 5 5.05 23.23 20.18
C THR A 5 4.91 23.43 18.67
N GLU A 6 5.90 23.04 17.87
CA GLU A 6 5.81 23.10 16.41
C GLU A 6 4.85 22.03 15.85
N LEU A 7 4.86 20.83 16.45
CA LEU A 7 3.95 19.75 16.08
C LEU A 7 2.50 20.05 16.43
N GLU A 8 2.22 20.65 17.59
CA GLU A 8 0.86 21.05 17.99
C GLU A 8 0.25 22.04 16.99
N ILE A 9 1.02 23.05 16.57
CA ILE A 9 0.58 24.06 15.59
C ILE A 9 0.33 23.44 14.20
N LYS A 10 1.22 22.54 13.75
CA LYS A 10 1.11 21.92 12.41
C LYS A 10 -0.01 20.90 12.30
N THR A 11 -0.22 20.10 13.34
CA THR A 11 -1.13 18.95 13.29
C THR A 11 -2.52 19.27 13.82
N LYS A 12 -2.68 20.40 14.54
CA LYS A 12 -3.91 20.76 15.27
C LYS A 12 -4.33 19.70 16.31
N ILE A 13 -3.40 18.84 16.72
CA ILE A 13 -3.64 17.86 17.78
C ILE A 13 -3.19 18.50 19.10
N PRO A 14 -4.06 18.59 20.13
CA PRO A 14 -3.69 19.19 21.41
C PRO A 14 -2.48 18.51 22.04
N PHE A 15 -1.59 19.30 22.66
CA PHE A 15 -0.36 18.81 23.29
C PHE A 15 -0.59 17.62 24.24
N TYR A 16 -1.64 17.69 25.04
CA TYR A 16 -2.00 16.62 25.97
C TYR A 16 -2.25 15.28 25.27
N VAL A 17 -2.87 15.30 24.09
CA VAL A 17 -3.11 14.09 23.30
C VAL A 17 -1.79 13.51 22.78
N PHE A 18 -0.89 14.37 22.31
CA PHE A 18 0.46 13.94 21.91
C PHE A 18 1.20 13.27 23.07
N TRP A 19 1.32 14.00 24.18
CA TRP A 19 2.12 13.58 25.33
C TRP A 19 1.60 12.30 25.97
N LYS A 20 0.27 12.18 26.11
CA LYS A 20 -0.35 11.06 26.83
C LYS A 20 -0.69 9.86 25.94
N HIS A 21 -0.99 10.08 24.66
CA HIS A 21 -1.57 9.05 23.80
C HIS A 21 -0.77 8.75 22.53
N ILE A 22 0.25 9.54 22.17
CA ILE A 22 1.08 9.30 20.98
C ILE A 22 2.52 8.97 21.37
N ILE A 23 3.18 9.89 22.10
CA ILE A 23 4.58 9.79 22.53
C ILE A 23 4.90 8.49 23.27
N PRO A 24 4.07 7.96 24.20
CA PRO A 24 4.39 6.72 24.88
C PRO A 24 4.57 5.55 23.90
N TYR A 25 3.77 5.51 22.83
CA TYR A 25 3.83 4.47 21.82
C TYR A 25 5.04 4.60 20.88
N THR A 26 5.69 5.76 20.80
CA THR A 26 6.90 5.94 19.97
C THR A 26 8.15 5.34 20.62
N TYR A 27 8.14 5.16 21.94
CA TYR A 27 9.24 4.51 22.67
C TYR A 27 9.00 3.02 22.94
N LEU A 28 7.79 2.53 22.68
CA LEU A 28 7.50 1.11 22.77
C LEU A 28 8.18 0.36 21.63
N LEU A 29 8.78 -0.79 21.98
CA LEU A 29 9.31 -1.74 21.02
C LEU A 29 8.20 -2.13 20.05
N GLN A 30 8.42 -1.84 18.77
CA GLN A 30 7.50 -2.25 17.73
C GLN A 30 7.51 -3.77 17.60
N PRO A 31 6.37 -4.40 17.30
CA PRO A 31 6.31 -5.85 17.09
C PRO A 31 7.34 -6.29 16.04
N LYS A 32 8.12 -7.34 16.34
CA LYS A 32 9.17 -7.84 15.42
C LYS A 32 8.63 -8.16 14.03
N ILE A 33 7.41 -8.70 13.96
CA ILE A 33 6.72 -9.02 12.70
C ILE A 33 6.52 -7.75 11.86
N LEU A 34 6.09 -6.65 12.48
CA LEU A 34 5.88 -5.37 11.79
C LEU A 34 7.21 -4.79 11.28
N LEU A 35 8.26 -4.84 12.11
CA LEU A 35 9.59 -4.37 11.72
C LEU A 35 10.17 -5.18 10.56
N HIS A 36 9.98 -6.50 10.56
CA HIS A 36 10.37 -7.37 9.46
C HIS A 36 9.60 -7.02 8.17
N ASP A 37 8.29 -6.86 8.27
CA ASP A 37 7.41 -6.48 7.14
C ASP A 37 7.84 -5.15 6.49
N ILE A 38 8.14 -4.13 7.31
CA ILE A 38 8.64 -2.82 6.87
C ILE A 38 9.99 -2.95 6.16
N ARG A 39 10.92 -3.74 6.69
CA ARG A 39 12.24 -3.96 6.06
C ARG A 39 12.08 -4.66 4.70
N ASN A 40 11.30 -5.74 4.65
CA ASN A 40 11.01 -6.44 3.40
C ASN A 40 10.36 -5.50 2.38
N TYR A 41 9.43 -4.62 2.79
CA TYR A 41 8.81 -3.64 1.88
C TYR A 41 9.85 -2.79 1.16
N VAL A 42 10.83 -2.28 1.90
CA VAL A 42 11.87 -1.41 1.33
C VAL A 42 12.77 -2.21 0.38
N GLU A 43 13.15 -3.43 0.76
CA GLU A 43 13.99 -4.30 -0.05
C GLU A 43 13.29 -4.74 -1.34
N ASP A 44 12.05 -5.22 -1.25
CA ASP A 44 11.23 -5.60 -2.40
C ASP A 44 11.07 -4.44 -3.37
N MET A 45 10.72 -3.25 -2.88
CA MET A 45 10.54 -2.08 -3.75
C MET A 45 11.83 -1.64 -4.43
N LYS A 46 13.00 -1.84 -3.78
CA LYS A 46 14.31 -1.62 -4.43
C LYS A 46 14.56 -2.64 -5.53
N LEU A 47 14.29 -3.92 -5.27
CA LEU A 47 14.41 -4.99 -6.26
C LEU A 47 13.52 -4.71 -7.48
N ILE A 48 12.24 -4.39 -7.26
CA ILE A 48 11.30 -4.04 -8.33
C ILE A 48 11.78 -2.83 -9.13
N GLN A 49 12.32 -1.80 -8.46
CA GLN A 49 12.86 -0.62 -9.15
C GLN A 49 14.10 -0.95 -9.99
N ASN A 50 14.94 -1.88 -9.53
CA ASN A 50 16.11 -2.33 -10.27
C ASN A 50 15.71 -3.16 -11.50
N ILE A 51 14.73 -4.05 -11.37
CA ILE A 51 14.19 -4.86 -12.48
C ILE A 51 13.50 -3.94 -13.49
N MET A 52 12.65 -3.03 -13.02
CA MET A 52 11.89 -2.11 -13.85
C MET A 52 12.63 -0.80 -14.11
N TYR A 53 13.86 -0.90 -14.62
CA TYR A 53 14.74 0.25 -14.89
C TYR A 53 14.08 1.29 -15.81
N CYS A 54 13.19 0.87 -16.72
CA CYS A 54 12.48 1.78 -17.63
C CYS A 54 11.18 2.35 -17.00
N PRO A 55 10.94 3.67 -17.05
CA PRO A 55 9.70 4.30 -16.56
C PRO A 55 8.40 3.73 -17.15
N ILE A 56 8.46 3.17 -18.36
CA ILE A 56 7.33 2.50 -19.02
C ILE A 56 6.87 1.28 -18.22
N PHE A 57 7.79 0.53 -17.59
CA PHE A 57 7.43 -0.64 -16.78
C PHE A 57 6.69 -0.26 -15.48
N LYS A 58 6.86 0.96 -14.97
CA LYS A 58 6.06 1.48 -13.84
C LYS A 58 4.57 1.61 -14.17
N PHE A 59 4.23 1.79 -15.45
CA PHE A 59 2.85 1.77 -15.91
C PHE A 59 2.24 0.38 -15.77
N PHE A 60 3.00 -0.64 -16.18
CA PHE A 60 2.55 -2.03 -16.17
C PHE A 60 2.39 -2.58 -14.76
N LEU A 61 3.30 -2.25 -13.83
CA LEU A 61 3.25 -2.80 -12.47
C LEU A 61 1.91 -2.57 -11.72
N LEU A 62 1.25 -1.43 -11.90
CA LEU A 62 -0.07 -1.23 -11.30
C LEU A 62 -1.12 -2.19 -11.91
N LEU A 63 -1.05 -2.37 -13.22
CA LEU A 63 -1.95 -3.27 -13.94
C LEU A 63 -1.65 -4.74 -13.59
N ASP A 64 -0.37 -5.10 -13.49
CA ASP A 64 0.07 -6.44 -13.10
C ASP A 64 -0.38 -6.77 -11.67
N LEU A 65 -0.26 -5.81 -10.75
CA LEU A 65 -0.77 -5.98 -9.39
C LEU A 65 -2.29 -6.16 -9.36
N LEU A 66 -3.02 -5.40 -10.16
CA LEU A 66 -4.47 -5.55 -10.28
C LEU A 66 -4.85 -6.89 -10.90
N SER A 67 -4.12 -7.31 -11.94
CA SER A 67 -4.28 -8.60 -12.63
C SER A 67 -4.03 -9.77 -11.68
N TYR A 68 -2.95 -9.73 -10.89
CA TYR A 68 -2.65 -10.72 -9.86
C TYR A 68 -3.77 -10.88 -8.82
N HIS A 69 -4.54 -9.81 -8.57
CA HIS A 69 -5.71 -9.84 -7.69
C HIS A 69 -7.03 -10.09 -8.44
N ASN A 70 -6.95 -10.57 -9.68
CA ASN A 70 -8.06 -10.91 -10.57
C ASN A 70 -8.97 -9.73 -10.94
N TYR A 71 -8.43 -8.51 -11.01
CA TYR A 71 -9.21 -7.37 -11.48
C TYR A 71 -9.26 -7.33 -13.01
N SER A 72 -10.48 -7.34 -13.56
CA SER A 72 -10.69 -7.05 -14.98
C SER A 72 -11.01 -5.58 -15.17
N ILE A 73 -10.15 -4.88 -15.92
CA ILE A 73 -10.36 -3.47 -16.31
C ILE A 73 -11.62 -3.35 -17.19
N LEU A 74 -11.79 -4.28 -18.13
CA LEU A 74 -12.91 -4.30 -19.09
C LEU A 74 -14.26 -4.43 -18.38
N HIS A 75 -14.34 -5.35 -17.43
CA HIS A 75 -15.57 -5.60 -16.69
C HIS A 75 -15.72 -4.73 -15.44
N CYS A 76 -14.70 -3.93 -15.10
CA CYS A 76 -14.64 -3.08 -13.91
C CYS A 76 -15.11 -3.82 -12.64
N LYS A 77 -14.69 -5.08 -12.48
CA LYS A 77 -15.18 -5.98 -11.44
C LYS A 77 -14.10 -6.23 -10.39
N VAL A 78 -14.42 -5.96 -9.13
CA VAL A 78 -13.57 -6.31 -7.99
C VAL A 78 -13.91 -7.73 -7.56
N GLU A 79 -13.00 -8.66 -7.82
CA GLU A 79 -13.11 -10.05 -7.38
C GLU A 79 -12.82 -10.19 -5.86
N PRO A 80 -13.24 -11.30 -5.22
CA PRO A 80 -13.06 -11.51 -3.78
C PRO A 80 -11.61 -11.33 -3.30
N LYS A 81 -10.61 -11.74 -4.11
CA LYS A 81 -9.19 -11.59 -3.78
C LYS A 81 -8.79 -10.12 -3.63
N LEU A 82 -9.16 -9.27 -4.59
CA LEU A 82 -8.92 -7.83 -4.52
C LEU A 82 -9.76 -7.16 -3.41
N GLN A 83 -11.01 -7.57 -3.24
CA GLN A 83 -11.88 -7.05 -2.17
C GLN A 83 -11.23 -7.28 -0.79
N GLN A 84 -10.79 -8.51 -0.52
CA GLN A 84 -10.12 -8.86 0.74
C GLN A 84 -8.84 -8.04 0.97
N LEU A 85 -8.06 -7.79 -0.10
CA LEU A 85 -6.88 -6.92 -0.02
C LEU A 85 -7.28 -5.49 0.37
N LEU A 86 -8.21 -4.87 -0.37
CA LEU A 86 -8.63 -3.49 -0.16
C LEU A 86 -9.22 -3.29 1.24
N GLN A 87 -10.00 -4.24 1.73
CA GLN A 87 -10.64 -4.19 3.05
C GLN A 87 -9.66 -4.32 4.22
N ARG A 88 -8.37 -4.62 3.98
CA ARG A 88 -7.31 -4.48 4.99
C ARG A 88 -7.08 -3.02 5.37
N ASN A 89 -7.36 -2.09 4.46
CA ASN A 89 -7.29 -0.67 4.74
C ASN A 89 -8.48 -0.23 5.62
N LEU A 90 -8.19 0.50 6.70
CA LEU A 90 -9.21 0.96 7.65
C LEU A 90 -10.34 1.78 7.01
N LEU A 91 -10.06 2.57 5.98
CA LEU A 91 -11.07 3.39 5.29
C LEU A 91 -11.97 2.57 4.36
N LEU A 92 -11.50 1.42 3.90
CA LEU A 92 -12.18 0.56 2.93
C LEU A 92 -12.83 -0.68 3.57
N LYS A 93 -12.49 -1.01 4.81
CA LYS A 93 -12.89 -2.23 5.54
C LYS A 93 -14.36 -2.63 5.39
N ASN A 94 -15.26 -1.66 5.49
CA ASN A 94 -16.71 -1.88 5.47
C ASN A 94 -17.39 -1.33 4.21
N LYS A 95 -16.64 -1.07 3.15
CA LYS A 95 -17.20 -0.55 1.90
C LYS A 95 -17.78 -1.70 1.08
N ASN A 96 -18.89 -1.42 0.40
CA ASN A 96 -19.55 -2.37 -0.50
C ASN A 96 -18.80 -2.48 -1.84
N ASN A 97 -19.12 -3.52 -2.62
CA ASN A 97 -18.42 -3.80 -3.87
C ASN A 97 -18.57 -2.67 -4.90
N ASP A 98 -19.74 -2.05 -5.00
CA ASP A 98 -19.93 -0.92 -5.92
C ASP A 98 -18.99 0.26 -5.61
N TYR A 99 -18.80 0.57 -4.33
CA TYR A 99 -17.85 1.59 -3.90
C TYR A 99 -16.42 1.18 -4.23
N LEU A 100 -16.04 -0.07 -3.97
CA LEU A 100 -14.71 -0.59 -4.28
C LEU A 100 -14.43 -0.58 -5.79
N CYS A 101 -15.40 -0.96 -6.62
CA CYS A 101 -15.28 -0.88 -8.08
C CYS A 101 -15.04 0.56 -8.55
N LYS A 102 -15.79 1.53 -8.04
CA LYS A 102 -15.59 2.95 -8.33
C LYS A 102 -14.21 3.43 -7.86
N TYR A 103 -13.79 3.01 -6.68
CA TYR A 103 -12.49 3.36 -6.10
C TYR A 103 -11.32 2.85 -6.97
N VAL A 104 -11.36 1.57 -7.37
CA VAL A 104 -10.33 0.98 -8.24
C VAL A 104 -10.35 1.60 -9.63
N LYS A 105 -11.55 1.88 -10.19
CA LYS A 105 -11.65 2.59 -11.47
C LYS A 105 -10.99 3.96 -11.41
N GLN A 106 -11.21 4.72 -10.33
CA GLN A 106 -10.55 6.01 -10.11
C GLN A 106 -9.03 5.84 -9.92
N MET A 107 -8.59 4.77 -9.26
CA MET A 107 -7.19 4.42 -9.08
C MET A 107 -6.49 4.22 -10.45
N CYS A 108 -7.12 3.53 -11.39
CA CYS A 108 -6.57 3.27 -12.73
C CYS A 108 -6.51 4.53 -13.61
N SER A 109 -7.47 5.44 -13.43
CA SER A 109 -7.61 6.64 -14.28
C SER A 109 -6.84 7.87 -13.75
N ASN A 110 -6.38 7.87 -12.50
CA ASN A 110 -5.56 8.95 -11.95
C ASN A 110 -4.09 8.84 -12.38
N ASN A 111 -3.42 9.98 -12.60
CA ASN A 111 -1.98 10.07 -12.89
C ASN A 111 -1.07 9.71 -11.70
N ASN A 112 -1.63 9.52 -10.49
CA ASN A 112 -0.89 9.16 -9.27
C ASN A 112 -0.52 7.67 -9.18
N ARG A 113 -0.08 7.05 -10.29
CA ARG A 113 0.17 5.60 -10.38
C ARG A 113 1.16 5.09 -9.34
N LYS A 114 2.28 5.78 -9.13
CA LYS A 114 3.27 5.42 -8.10
C LYS A 114 2.64 5.30 -6.71
N ARG A 115 1.76 6.24 -6.35
CA ARG A 115 1.06 6.22 -5.06
C ARG A 115 0.11 5.02 -4.98
N ASN A 116 -0.60 4.73 -6.06
CA ASN A 116 -1.56 3.64 -6.14
C ASN A 116 -0.87 2.26 -6.09
N THR A 117 0.24 2.11 -6.81
CA THR A 117 1.12 0.94 -6.73
C THR A 117 1.62 0.74 -5.31
N ASN A 118 2.21 1.78 -4.70
CA ASN A 118 2.72 1.70 -3.32
C ASN A 118 1.62 1.38 -2.32
N PHE A 119 0.41 1.88 -2.54
CA PHE A 119 -0.76 1.60 -1.72
C PHE A 119 -1.14 0.12 -1.81
N LEU A 120 -1.34 -0.43 -3.02
CA LEU A 120 -1.68 -1.85 -3.18
C LEU A 120 -0.56 -2.75 -2.65
N TRP A 121 0.68 -2.44 -2.98
CA TRP A 121 1.87 -3.16 -2.48
C TRP A 121 1.91 -3.18 -0.95
N GLY A 122 1.62 -2.04 -0.32
CA GLY A 122 1.62 -1.91 1.15
C GLY A 122 0.46 -2.61 1.85
N LEU A 123 -0.59 -3.01 1.14
CA LEU A 123 -1.67 -3.83 1.69
C LEU A 123 -1.36 -5.34 1.63
N MET A 124 -0.39 -5.74 0.81
CA MET A 124 0.00 -7.13 0.64
C MET A 124 0.89 -7.60 1.79
N ARG A 125 0.70 -8.85 2.20
CA ARG A 125 1.58 -9.53 3.15
C ARG A 125 2.90 -9.93 2.48
N PRO A 126 3.99 -10.13 3.23
CA PRO A 126 5.27 -10.58 2.69
C PRO A 126 5.14 -11.79 1.74
N ASN A 127 4.37 -12.81 2.13
CA ASN A 127 4.20 -14.00 1.30
C ASN A 127 3.51 -13.69 -0.03
N GLU A 128 2.49 -12.82 -0.03
CA GLU A 128 1.79 -12.43 -1.25
C GLU A 128 2.69 -11.62 -2.18
N ARG A 129 3.58 -10.80 -1.60
CA ARG A 129 4.59 -10.03 -2.34
C ARG A 129 5.63 -10.96 -2.97
N ASN A 130 6.14 -11.93 -2.21
CA ASN A 130 7.07 -12.93 -2.72
C ASN A 130 6.47 -13.73 -3.87
N THR A 131 5.23 -14.21 -3.73
CA THR A 131 4.51 -14.91 -4.80
C THR A 131 4.37 -14.04 -6.04
N PHE A 132 3.95 -12.78 -5.88
CA PHE A 132 3.86 -11.86 -7.01
C PHE A 132 5.21 -11.63 -7.70
N ILE A 133 6.29 -11.38 -6.95
CA ILE A 133 7.63 -11.16 -7.52
C ILE A 133 8.04 -12.38 -8.35
N ASN A 134 7.89 -13.58 -7.78
CA ASN A 134 8.28 -14.81 -8.45
C ASN A 134 7.44 -15.08 -9.69
N GLU A 135 6.11 -14.92 -9.63
CA GLU A 135 5.19 -15.27 -10.72
C GLU A 135 5.02 -14.18 -11.79
N PHE A 136 5.24 -12.91 -11.47
CA PHE A 136 4.97 -11.80 -12.41
C PHE A 136 6.23 -11.03 -12.82
N LEU A 137 7.31 -11.07 -12.05
CA LEU A 137 8.51 -10.26 -12.31
C LEU A 137 9.76 -11.05 -12.64
N LEU A 138 9.90 -12.27 -12.10
CA LEU A 138 11.09 -13.11 -12.28
C LEU A 138 10.83 -14.33 -13.18
N LEU A 139 9.59 -14.58 -13.60
CA LEU A 139 9.34 -15.59 -14.62
C LEU A 139 9.86 -15.07 -15.96
N ASP A 140 11.11 -15.46 -16.26
CA ASP A 140 11.66 -15.56 -17.61
C ASP A 140 10.99 -16.78 -18.29
N GLU A 141 10.19 -16.54 -19.33
CA GLU A 141 10.10 -17.47 -20.47
C GLU A 141 11.11 -17.06 -21.53
#